data_AF-A0A816M887-F1
#
_entry.id   AF-A0A816M887-F1
#
_cell.length_a   1.000
_cell.length_b   1.000
_cell.length_c   1.000
_cell.angle_alpha   90.00
_cell.angle_beta   90.00
_cell.angle_gamma   90.00
#
_symmetry.space_group_name_H-M   'P 1'
#
loop_
_entity.id
_entity.type
_entity.pdbx_description
1 polymer ?
#
loop_
_entity_poly.entity_id
_entity_poly.type
_entity_poly.pdbx_seq_one_letter_code
_entity_poly.pdbx_strand_id
1 'polypeptide(L)'
;MLIDYRVFLVRINLHDDPPSVKVAYQFNLKDPDHKSSQVAAIRKVFHCDGLLLCTTKDKRLVVWNPCSGETKWVKPGDRYKKHDYYALGSSCKQYKILRVDSQKILPIKNKYEIYD
;
A
#
# COMPACT_ATOMS: atom_id res chain seq x y z
N MET A 1 3.14 -6.66 -8.31
CA MET A 1 2.49 -7.88 -7.77
C MET A 1 2.91 -8.08 -6.31
N LEU A 2 1.99 -8.49 -5.43
CA LEU A 2 2.29 -8.81 -4.02
C LEU A 2 2.42 -10.33 -3.89
N ILE A 3 3.57 -10.83 -3.44
CA ILE A 3 3.87 -12.26 -3.26
C ILE A 3 4.60 -12.41 -1.93
N ASP A 4 4.16 -13.32 -1.07
CA ASP A 4 4.76 -13.56 0.26
C ASP A 4 5.10 -12.27 1.02
N TYR A 5 4.13 -11.34 1.08
CA TYR A 5 4.26 -10.04 1.74
C TYR A 5 5.34 -9.10 1.18
N ARG A 6 5.81 -9.34 -0.04
CA ARG A 6 6.78 -8.52 -0.77
C ARG A 6 6.19 -8.04 -2.09
N VAL A 7 6.55 -6.81 -2.48
CA VAL A 7 6.10 -6.23 -3.74
C VAL A 7 7.15 -6.51 -4.80
N PHE A 8 6.70 -6.88 -6.00
CA PHE A 8 7.55 -7.16 -7.15
C PHE A 8 7.05 -6.40 -8.36
N LEU A 9 7.96 -5.72 -9.07
CA LEU A 9 7.73 -5.31 -10.45
C LEU A 9 7.95 -6.53 -11.33
N VAL A 10 6.91 -6.91 -12.07
CA VAL A 10 6.99 -8.01 -13.03
C VAL A 10 6.84 -7.46 -14.43
N ARG A 11 7.65 -7.97 -15.35
CA ARG A 11 7.51 -7.75 -16.79
C ARG A 11 6.87 -9.00 -17.36
N ILE A 12 5.75 -8.80 -18.05
CA ILE A 12 5.02 -9.88 -18.71
C ILE A 12 5.30 -9.74 -20.20
N ASN A 13 5.82 -10.79 -20.81
CA ASN A 13 6.00 -10.86 -22.26
C ASN A 13 4.91 -11.76 -22.85
N LEU A 14 4.03 -11.15 -23.63
CA LEU A 14 2.90 -11.84 -24.26
C LEU A 14 3.25 -12.42 -25.64
N HIS A 15 4.46 -12.16 -26.15
CA HIS A 15 4.90 -12.66 -27.46
C HIS A 15 5.60 -14.03 -27.39
N ASP A 16 5.99 -14.47 -26.19
CA ASP A 16 6.51 -15.82 -26.00
C ASP A 16 5.36 -16.84 -26.05
N ASP A 17 5.63 -18.06 -26.52
CA ASP A 17 4.68 -19.20 -26.44
C ASP A 17 5.29 -20.32 -25.56
N PRO A 18 4.84 -20.48 -24.30
CA PRO A 18 3.77 -19.72 -23.63
C PRO A 18 4.23 -18.32 -23.16
N PRO A 19 3.29 -17.40 -22.85
CA PRO A 19 3.60 -16.09 -22.28
C PRO A 19 4.50 -16.21 -21.05
N SER A 20 5.54 -15.38 -20.98
CA SER A 20 6.53 -15.45 -19.91
C SER A 20 6.42 -14.29 -18.93
N VAL A 21 6.80 -14.53 -17.68
CA VAL A 21 6.85 -13.51 -16.63
C VAL A 21 8.25 -13.47 -16.06
N LYS A 22 8.85 -12.27 -16.03
CA LYS A 22 10.15 -12.02 -15.43
C LYS A 22 10.01 -11.01 -14.29
N VAL A 23 10.65 -11.29 -13.16
CA VAL A 23 10.77 -10.30 -12.09
C VAL A 23 11.78 -9.25 -12.55
N ALA A 24 11.32 -8.02 -12.70
CA ALA A 24 12.18 -6.89 -13.07
C ALA A 24 12.83 -6.27 -11.84
N TYR A 25 12.09 -6.18 -10.73
CA TYR A 25 12.59 -5.57 -9.50
C TYR A 25 11.84 -6.08 -8.28
N GLN A 26 12.58 -6.33 -7.19
CA GLN A 26 11.99 -6.56 -5.87
C GLN A 26 12.06 -5.28 -5.06
N PHE A 27 10.90 -4.89 -4.58
CA PHE A 27 10.69 -3.68 -3.81
C PHE A 27 10.87 -3.96 -2.32
N ASN A 28 11.84 -3.29 -1.68
CA ASN A 28 12.12 -3.42 -0.26
C ASN A 28 11.76 -2.11 0.47
N LEU A 29 10.71 -2.16 1.28
CA LEU A 29 10.32 -1.02 2.12
C LEU A 29 11.17 -0.99 3.39
N LYS A 30 11.93 0.09 3.58
CA LYS A 30 12.69 0.32 4.82
C LYS A 30 11.75 0.79 5.92
N ASP A 31 11.84 0.13 7.05
CA ASP A 31 11.11 0.50 8.25
C ASP A 31 11.78 1.72 8.94
N PRO A 32 11.07 2.84 9.16
CA PRO A 32 11.63 4.01 9.81
C PRO A 32 11.81 3.82 11.33
N ASP A 33 11.05 2.90 11.94
CA ASP A 33 11.02 2.71 13.40
C ASP A 33 11.97 1.58 13.87
N HIS A 34 12.37 0.69 12.96
CA HIS A 34 13.31 -0.39 13.25
C HIS A 34 14.73 -0.02 12.82
N LYS A 35 15.66 0.07 13.79
CA LYS A 35 17.10 0.23 13.55
C LYS A 35 17.76 -0.96 12.83
N SER A 36 17.04 -2.09 12.69
CA SER A 36 17.52 -3.23 11.92
C SER A 36 17.03 -3.15 10.48
N SER A 37 17.78 -3.76 9.57
CA SER A 37 17.49 -3.88 8.14
C SER A 37 16.22 -4.69 7.81
N GLN A 38 15.26 -4.80 8.74
CA GLN A 38 14.01 -5.53 8.51
C GLN A 38 13.14 -4.79 7.51
N VAL A 39 12.90 -5.45 6.38
CA VAL A 39 11.96 -4.99 5.37
C VAL A 39 10.55 -5.12 5.93
N ALA A 40 9.79 -4.03 5.91
CA ALA A 40 8.43 -4.03 6.41
C ALA A 40 7.54 -4.94 5.54
N ALA A 41 6.94 -5.97 6.16
CA ALA A 41 6.09 -6.94 5.46
C ALA A 41 4.76 -6.31 5.03
N ILE A 42 4.50 -6.30 3.72
CA ILE A 42 3.31 -5.68 3.11
C ILE A 42 2.12 -6.64 3.16
N ARG A 43 1.01 -6.20 3.73
CA ARG A 43 -0.24 -6.96 3.87
C ARG A 43 -1.21 -6.74 2.71
N LYS A 44 -1.41 -5.49 2.27
CA LYS A 44 -2.29 -5.14 1.14
C LYS A 44 -1.67 -4.01 0.34
N VAL A 45 -1.95 -3.99 -0.96
CA VAL A 45 -1.54 -2.94 -1.91
C VAL A 45 -2.77 -2.45 -2.65
N PHE A 46 -2.93 -1.13 -2.73
CA PHE A 46 -3.90 -0.43 -3.56
C PHE A 46 -3.11 0.43 -4.55
N HIS A 47 -3.59 0.57 -5.78
CA HIS A 47 -2.90 1.35 -6.80
C HIS A 47 -3.82 2.42 -7.40
N CYS A 48 -3.24 3.56 -7.73
CA CYS A 48 -3.90 4.64 -8.48
C CYS A 48 -2.82 5.37 -9.29
N ASP A 49 -2.96 5.42 -10.61
CA ASP A 49 -2.04 6.10 -11.54
C ASP A 49 -0.55 5.74 -11.35
N GLY A 50 -0.27 4.48 -11.00
CA GLY A 50 1.09 3.97 -10.77
C GLY A 50 1.64 4.24 -9.36
N LEU A 51 0.96 5.05 -8.55
CA LEU A 51 1.25 5.21 -7.12
C LEU A 51 0.65 4.05 -6.33
N LEU A 52 1.39 3.55 -5.34
CA LEU A 52 0.95 2.46 -4.48
C LEU A 52 0.65 2.97 -3.08
N LEU A 53 -0.49 2.58 -2.53
CA LEU A 53 -0.78 2.65 -1.10
C LEU A 53 -0.66 1.25 -0.52
N CYS A 54 0.26 1.08 0.42
CA CYS A 54 0.53 -0.21 1.04
C CYS A 54 0.14 -0.16 2.52
N THR A 55 -0.44 -1.27 3.00
CA THR A 55 -0.58 -1.53 4.44
C THR A 55 0.41 -2.58 4.86
N THR A 56 1.03 -2.44 6.02
CA THR A 56 1.99 -3.41 6.57
C THR A 56 1.30 -4.38 7.55
N LYS A 57 2.00 -5.46 7.95
CA LYS A 57 1.49 -6.42 8.95
C LYS A 57 1.21 -5.77 10.32
N ASP A 58 2.02 -4.80 10.71
CA ASP A 58 1.83 -3.99 11.92
C ASP A 58 0.79 -2.86 11.76
N LYS A 59 0.05 -2.88 10.64
CA LYS A 59 -1.09 -1.99 10.32
C LYS A 59 -0.71 -0.55 10.00
N ARG A 60 0.58 -0.24 9.81
CA ARG A 60 1.02 1.06 9.32
C ARG A 60 0.69 1.25 7.84
N LEU A 61 0.65 2.51 7.43
CA LEU A 61 0.28 2.93 6.09
C LEU A 61 1.46 3.63 5.43
N VAL A 62 1.70 3.32 4.16
CA VAL A 62 2.79 3.90 3.39
C VAL A 62 2.36 4.12 1.95
N VAL A 63 2.63 5.32 1.46
CA VAL A 63 2.55 5.67 0.05
C VAL A 63 3.91 5.41 -0.57
N TRP A 64 3.91 4.75 -1.72
CA TRP A 64 5.11 4.40 -2.43
C TRP A 64 4.97 4.72 -3.91
N ASN A 65 5.92 5.49 -4.45
CA ASN A 65 6.14 5.63 -5.87
C ASN A 65 7.18 4.58 -6.34
N PRO A 66 6.77 3.53 -7.08
CA PRO A 66 7.68 2.47 -7.53
C PRO A 66 8.69 2.95 -8.59
N CYS A 67 8.35 4.02 -9.33
CA CYS A 67 9.20 4.55 -10.40
C CYS A 67 10.34 5.41 -9.85
N SER A 68 10.08 6.25 -8.84
CA SER A 68 11.11 7.06 -8.18
C SER A 68 11.77 6.36 -6.99
N GLY A 69 11.14 5.30 -6.45
CA GLY A 69 11.56 4.64 -5.21
C GLY A 69 11.17 5.41 -3.93
N GLU A 70 10.51 6.56 -4.06
CA GLU A 70 10.14 7.42 -2.93
C GLU A 70 9.05 6.77 -2.07
N THR A 71 9.25 6.77 -0.76
CA THR A 71 8.29 6.22 0.21
C THR A 71 7.94 7.28 1.25
N LYS A 72 6.64 7.40 1.55
CA LYS A 72 6.10 8.32 2.56
C LYS A 72 5.20 7.56 3.51
N TRP A 73 5.57 7.50 4.77
CA TRP A 73 4.75 6.90 5.82
C TRP A 73 3.63 7.85 6.22
N VAL A 74 2.41 7.32 6.33
CA VAL A 74 1.20 8.10 6.60
C VAL A 74 0.70 7.76 7.99
N LYS A 75 0.75 8.73 8.90
CA LYS A 75 0.26 8.58 10.27
C LYS A 75 -1.22 8.98 10.33
N PRO A 76 -2.11 8.14 10.87
CA PRO A 76 -3.51 8.49 11.08
C PRO A 76 -3.64 9.57 12.16
N GLY A 77 -4.74 10.32 12.15
CA GLY A 77 -5.00 11.35 13.16
C GLY A 77 -5.16 10.79 14.58
N ASP A 78 -5.68 9.57 14.71
CA ASP A 78 -5.82 8.88 16.00
C ASP A 78 -4.78 7.74 16.18
N ARG A 79 -5.06 6.56 15.66
CA ARG A 79 -4.27 5.32 15.76
C ARG A 79 -4.70 4.36 14.65
N TYR A 80 -3.80 3.48 14.23
CA TYR A 80 -4.16 2.41 13.30
C TYR A 80 -5.12 1.41 13.95
N LYS A 81 -6.24 1.10 13.29
CA LYS A 81 -7.25 0.15 13.76
C LYS A 81 -7.22 -1.13 12.91
N LYS A 82 -7.59 -2.25 13.55
CA LYS A 82 -7.61 -3.58 12.89
C LYS A 82 -8.61 -3.64 11.72
N HIS A 83 -9.66 -2.82 11.78
CA HIS A 83 -10.78 -2.81 10.84
C HIS A 83 -10.78 -1.57 9.93
N ASP A 84 -9.64 -0.89 9.82
CA ASP A 84 -9.49 0.19 8.85
C ASP A 84 -9.49 -0.39 7.44
N TYR A 85 -10.34 0.21 6.60
CA TYR A 85 -10.31 0.04 5.16
C TYR A 85 -9.69 1.27 4.52
N TYR A 86 -8.88 1.05 3.49
CA TYR A 86 -8.18 2.12 2.79
C TYR A 86 -8.50 2.07 1.31
N ALA A 87 -8.52 3.25 0.68
CA ALA A 87 -8.52 3.41 -0.76
C ALA A 87 -7.61 4.58 -1.15
N LEU A 88 -7.01 4.49 -2.33
CA LEU A 88 -6.22 5.56 -2.94
C LEU A 88 -6.98 6.02 -4.18
N GLY A 89 -7.21 7.32 -4.30
CA GLY A 89 -7.85 7.93 -5.47
C GLY A 89 -7.13 9.19 -5.90
N SER A 90 -7.30 9.56 -7.16
CA SER A 90 -6.83 10.82 -7.71
C SER A 90 -8.03 11.66 -8.16
N SER A 91 -7.99 12.96 -7.88
CA SER A 91 -8.94 13.94 -8.40
C SER A 91 -8.21 15.23 -8.72
N CYS A 92 -8.38 15.76 -9.93
CA CYS A 92 -7.75 17.01 -10.37
C CYS A 92 -6.22 17.07 -10.11
N LYS A 93 -5.51 15.97 -10.38
CA LYS A 93 -4.05 15.80 -10.15
C LYS A 93 -3.61 15.82 -8.67
N GLN A 94 -4.54 15.69 -7.74
CA GLN A 94 -4.23 15.48 -6.32
C GLN A 94 -4.57 14.05 -5.93
N TYR A 95 -3.65 13.40 -5.23
CA TYR A 95 -3.88 12.08 -4.64
C TYR A 95 -4.52 12.25 -3.28
N LYS A 96 -5.48 11.39 -2.97
CA LYS A 96 -6.16 11.35 -1.69
C LYS A 96 -6.28 9.93 -1.19
N ILE A 97 -6.09 9.76 0.10
CA ILE A 97 -6.28 8.49 0.77
C ILE A 97 -7.58 8.56 1.56
N LEU A 98 -8.52 7.69 1.24
CA LEU A 98 -9.70 7.47 2.06
C LEU A 98 -9.40 6.38 3.07
N ARG A 99 -9.66 6.67 4.35
CA ARG A 99 -9.69 5.69 5.43
C ARG A 99 -11.10 5.57 5.97
N VAL A 100 -11.57 4.33 6.16
CA VAL A 100 -12.87 4.03 6.77
C VAL A 100 -12.65 3.13 7.98
N ASP A 101 -12.98 3.63 9.17
CA ASP A 101 -13.06 2.86 10.41
C ASP A 101 -14.40 2.12 10.43
N SER A 102 -14.39 0.85 10.02
CA SER A 102 -15.57 -0.01 10.05
C SER A 102 -15.71 -0.63 11.44
N GLN A 103 -16.54 -0.02 12.30
CA GLN A 103 -16.88 -0.60 13.58
C GLN A 103 -17.88 -1.73 13.38
N LYS A 104 -17.52 -2.97 13.78
CA LYS A 104 -18.41 -4.14 13.72
C LYS A 104 -19.47 -4.17 14.84
N ILE A 105 -19.64 -3.08 15.57
CA ILE A 105 -20.59 -2.96 16.66
C ILE A 105 -21.90 -2.45 16.07
N LEU A 106 -23.00 -3.16 16.33
CA LEU A 106 -24.33 -2.73 15.88
C LEU A 106 -24.86 -1.60 16.78
N PRO A 107 -25.49 -0.56 16.21
CA PRO A 107 -25.61 -0.27 14.78
C PRO A 107 -24.26 0.14 14.17
N ILE A 108 -23.96 -0.33 12.95
CA ILE A 108 -22.70 -0.03 12.26
C ILE A 108 -22.52 1.48 12.15
N LYS A 109 -21.51 2.02 12.82
CA LYS A 109 -21.10 3.42 12.70
C LYS A 109 -19.74 3.46 12.02
N ASN A 110 -19.73 3.81 10.74
CA ASN A 110 -18.50 4.06 9.99
C ASN A 110 -18.04 5.49 10.23
N LYS A 111 -16.75 5.68 10.51
CA LYS A 111 -16.09 7.00 10.48
C LYS A 111 -15.13 7.03 9.30
N TYR A 112 -14.99 8.17 8.66
CA TYR A 112 -14.08 8.33 7.53
C TYR A 112 -13.14 9.51 7.70
N GLU A 113 -11.93 9.37 7.17
CA GLU A 113 -10.88 10.39 7.13
C GLU A 113 -10.31 10.43 5.70
N ILE A 114 -9.98 11.64 5.21
CA ILE A 114 -9.32 11.84 3.93
C ILE A 114 -7.97 12.50 4.21
N TYR A 115 -6.90 11.90 3.70
CA TYR A 115 -5.55 12.46 3.77
C TYR A 115 -5.12 12.94 2.38
N ASP A 116 -4.34 14.01 2.35
CA ASP A 116 -3.61 14.51 1.18
C ASP A 116 -2.21 13.87 1.05
#